data_AF-A0A1A9GPR2-F1
#
_entry.id   AF-A0A1A9GPR2-F1
#
_cell.length_a   1.000
_cell.length_b   1.000
_cell.length_c   1.000
_cell.angle_alpha   90.00
_cell.angle_beta   90.00
_cell.angle_gamma   90.00
#
_symmetry.space_group_name_H-M   'P 1'
#
loop_
_entity.id
_entity.type
_entity.pdbx_description
1 polymer ?
#
loop_
_entity_poly.entity_id
_entity_poly.type
_entity_poly.pdbx_seq_one_letter_code
_entity_poly.pdbx_strand_id
1 'polypeptide(L)'
;MADQFEHPPSLFELDEAGDYVPHVPGRDEVPDAWADVVYASLADVTEEEMSQGAALGSGAIDLLAGPAVDGREPVEVVITHAFAIGWLVRHALDAPSWRWWPPIQCHAGLTVIRYELEGPPTVMASNDMAHLPADLRWTGFPDHLRW
;
A
#
# COMPACT_ATOMS: atom_id res chain seq x y z
N MET A 1 -12.43 9.12 -22.19
CA MET A 1 -12.48 8.09 -21.13
C MET A 1 -13.55 8.39 -20.08
N ALA A 2 -13.92 9.66 -19.85
CA ALA A 2 -15.01 10.04 -18.95
C ALA A 2 -16.43 9.66 -19.44
N ASP A 3 -16.61 9.36 -20.74
CA ASP A 3 -17.94 9.08 -21.34
C ASP A 3 -18.53 7.68 -21.06
N GLN A 4 -17.87 6.85 -20.23
CA GLN A 4 -18.31 5.48 -19.95
C GLN A 4 -19.06 5.28 -18.63
N PHE A 5 -19.17 6.31 -17.79
CA PHE A 5 -19.84 6.20 -16.50
C PHE A 5 -21.13 7.02 -16.50
N GLU A 6 -22.28 6.37 -16.21
CA GLU A 6 -23.58 7.04 -16.05
C GLU A 6 -23.54 8.12 -14.96
N HIS A 7 -22.64 7.97 -13.99
CA HIS A 7 -22.25 8.98 -13.02
C HIS A 7 -20.72 9.03 -12.96
N PRO A 8 -20.07 10.16 -13.30
CA PRO A 8 -18.62 10.26 -13.20
C PRO A 8 -18.20 10.05 -11.74
N PRO A 9 -17.19 9.20 -11.47
CA PRO A 9 -16.74 8.99 -10.10
C PRO A 9 -16.21 10.29 -9.50
N SER A 10 -16.44 10.48 -8.20
CA SER A 10 -15.79 11.55 -7.44
C SER A 10 -14.29 11.28 -7.39
N LEU A 11 -13.50 12.22 -7.89
CA LEU A 11 -12.04 12.11 -7.93
C LEU A 11 -11.43 13.12 -6.96
N PHE A 12 -10.56 12.64 -6.08
CA PHE A 12 -9.82 13.45 -5.12
C PHE A 12 -8.33 13.11 -5.20
N GLU A 13 -7.49 14.12 -5.06
CA GLU A 13 -6.05 13.96 -4.91
C GLU A 13 -5.70 14.07 -3.42
N LEU A 14 -4.93 13.11 -2.93
CA LEU A 14 -4.54 12.98 -1.53
C LEU A 14 -3.05 12.67 -1.46
N ASP A 15 -2.31 13.42 -0.65
CA ASP A 15 -0.88 13.16 -0.43
C ASP A 15 -0.67 11.78 0.23
N GLU A 16 -1.64 11.30 1.00
CA GLU A 16 -1.67 9.98 1.65
C GLU A 16 -1.75 8.81 0.65
N ALA A 17 -2.17 9.07 -0.60
CA ALA A 17 -2.10 8.12 -1.71
C ALA A 17 -0.81 8.27 -2.53
N GLY A 18 0.10 9.18 -2.14
CA GLY A 18 1.37 9.46 -2.80
C GLY A 18 2.44 8.39 -2.60
N ASP A 19 3.68 8.79 -2.88
CA ASP A 19 4.88 7.97 -2.70
C ASP A 19 5.67 8.48 -1.49
N TYR A 20 5.81 7.65 -0.46
CA TYR A 20 6.47 8.00 0.79
C TYR A 20 6.90 6.74 1.55
N VAL A 21 7.85 6.90 2.47
CA VAL A 21 8.28 5.84 3.39
C VAL A 21 7.41 5.89 4.65
N PRO A 22 6.46 4.97 4.85
CA PRO A 22 5.46 5.08 5.92
C PRO A 22 6.05 4.85 7.32
N HIS A 23 7.16 4.10 7.41
CA HIS A 23 7.80 3.76 8.68
C HIS A 23 9.23 3.29 8.47
N VAL A 24 10.19 3.91 9.15
CA VAL A 24 11.58 3.40 9.25
C VAL A 24 11.70 2.65 10.58
N PRO A 25 11.89 1.31 10.56
CA PRO A 25 11.84 0.53 11.78
C PRO A 25 13.05 0.77 12.69
N GLY A 26 12.81 0.79 13.99
CA GLY A 26 13.87 0.78 15.00
C GLY A 26 14.62 -0.56 15.06
N ARG A 27 15.71 -0.59 15.85
CA ARG A 27 16.58 -1.77 15.99
C ARG A 27 15.85 -3.01 16.50
N ASP A 28 14.91 -2.81 17.43
CA ASP A 28 14.21 -3.88 18.13
C ASP A 28 12.96 -4.38 17.39
N GLU A 29 12.60 -3.74 16.26
CA GLU A 29 11.43 -4.13 15.46
C GLU A 29 11.75 -5.21 14.42
N VAL A 30 12.99 -5.23 13.93
CA VAL A 30 13.41 -6.11 12.82
C VAL A 30 14.16 -7.31 13.39
N PRO A 31 13.78 -8.55 13.03
CA PRO A 31 14.57 -9.73 13.40
C PRO A 31 15.99 -9.67 12.83
N ASP A 32 16.99 -10.14 13.57
CA ASP A 32 18.42 -10.09 13.18
C ASP A 32 18.68 -10.61 11.77
N ALA A 33 17.97 -11.66 11.34
CA ALA A 33 18.10 -12.25 10.01
C ALA A 33 17.72 -11.30 8.86
N TRP A 34 16.99 -10.22 9.14
CA TRP A 34 16.51 -9.23 8.18
C TRP A 34 17.09 -7.83 8.42
N ALA A 35 17.73 -7.60 9.56
CA ALA A 35 18.23 -6.29 9.99
C ALA A 35 19.09 -5.61 8.91
N ASP A 36 20.13 -6.29 8.43
CA ASP A 36 21.08 -5.71 7.47
C ASP A 36 20.39 -5.28 6.17
N VAL A 37 19.49 -6.11 5.64
CA VAL A 37 18.82 -5.81 4.36
C VAL A 37 17.78 -4.70 4.49
N VAL A 38 17.03 -4.67 5.61
CA VAL A 38 16.06 -3.60 5.89
C VAL A 38 16.79 -2.27 6.05
N TYR A 39 17.79 -2.20 6.94
CA TYR A 39 18.48 -0.94 7.23
C TYR A 39 19.28 -0.42 6.06
N ALA A 40 19.93 -1.30 5.28
CA ALA A 40 20.63 -0.87 4.07
C ALA A 40 19.67 -0.25 3.04
N SER A 41 18.45 -0.78 2.92
CA SER A 41 17.47 -0.28 1.94
C SER A 41 16.82 1.05 2.30
N LEU A 42 16.87 1.44 3.58
CA LEU A 42 16.28 2.68 4.11
C LEU A 42 17.35 3.67 4.61
N ALA A 43 18.63 3.40 4.34
CA ALA A 43 19.76 4.17 4.87
C ALA A 43 19.79 5.63 4.40
N ASP A 44 19.27 5.89 3.20
CA ASP A 44 19.24 7.22 2.60
C ASP A 44 17.98 8.01 2.96
N VAL A 45 17.04 7.44 3.74
CA VAL A 45 15.83 8.14 4.19
C VAL A 45 16.21 9.20 5.21
N THR A 46 15.92 10.45 4.89
CA THR A 46 16.19 11.60 5.75
C THR A 46 15.22 11.66 6.94
N GLU A 47 15.59 12.41 7.99
CA GLU A 47 14.69 12.64 9.13
C GLU A 47 13.38 13.34 8.71
N GLU A 48 13.45 14.23 7.72
CA GLU A 48 12.29 14.91 7.16
C GLU A 48 11.37 13.93 6.43
N GLU A 49 11.91 13.12 5.51
CA GLU A 49 11.14 12.08 4.80
C GLU A 49 10.54 11.07 5.77
N MET A 50 11.28 10.68 6.81
CA MET A 50 10.78 9.78 7.85
C MET A 50 9.60 10.40 8.61
N SER A 51 9.72 11.66 9.05
CA SER A 51 8.65 12.36 9.77
C SER A 51 7.42 12.60 8.89
N GLN A 52 7.62 13.06 7.65
CA GLN A 52 6.54 13.30 6.70
C GLN A 52 5.86 11.99 6.32
N GLY A 53 6.65 10.96 6.01
CA GLY A 53 6.15 9.64 5.64
C GLY A 53 5.36 8.97 6.75
N ALA A 54 5.78 9.12 8.02
CA ALA A 54 5.00 8.64 9.16
C ALA A 54 3.64 9.36 9.29
N ALA A 55 3.59 10.67 9.07
CA ALA A 55 2.34 11.42 9.08
C ALA A 55 1.41 10.99 7.93
N LEU A 56 1.95 10.87 6.72
CA LEU A 56 1.21 10.40 5.54
C LEU A 56 0.71 8.95 5.71
N GLY A 57 1.53 8.07 6.29
CA GLY A 57 1.15 6.69 6.56
C GLY A 57 0.03 6.58 7.58
N SER A 58 0.03 7.39 8.64
CA SER A 58 -1.10 7.47 9.58
C SER A 58 -2.35 7.97 8.86
N GLY A 59 -2.24 9.07 8.11
CA GLY A 59 -3.34 9.63 7.35
C GLY A 59 -3.92 8.65 6.33
N ALA A 60 -3.09 7.84 5.68
CA ALA A 60 -3.54 6.82 4.74
C ALA A 60 -4.39 5.73 5.41
N ILE A 61 -4.01 5.30 6.61
CA ILE A 61 -4.86 4.38 7.39
C ILE A 61 -6.17 5.08 7.73
N ASP A 62 -6.11 6.30 8.24
CA ASP A 62 -7.29 7.03 8.68
C ASP A 62 -8.27 7.29 7.53
N LEU A 63 -7.79 7.66 6.35
CA LEU A 63 -8.61 8.06 5.21
C LEU A 63 -9.02 6.89 4.30
N LEU A 64 -8.15 5.90 4.13
CA LEU A 64 -8.29 4.87 3.09
C LEU A 64 -8.59 3.47 3.65
N ALA A 65 -8.45 3.25 4.96
CA ALA A 65 -8.75 1.98 5.61
C ALA A 65 -10.00 2.07 6.49
N GLY A 66 -10.67 0.93 6.64
CA GLY A 66 -11.83 0.77 7.52
C GLY A 66 -13.19 0.83 6.81
N PRO A 67 -14.27 0.45 7.50
CA PRO A 67 -15.60 0.43 6.92
C PRO A 67 -16.16 1.85 6.74
N ALA A 68 -17.07 2.02 5.77
CA ALA A 68 -17.82 3.24 5.53
C ALA A 68 -18.93 3.41 6.59
N VAL A 69 -18.57 3.94 7.76
CA VAL A 69 -19.47 4.20 8.89
C VAL A 69 -19.49 5.67 9.29
N ASP A 70 -20.49 6.07 10.07
CA ASP A 70 -20.55 7.40 10.68
C ASP A 70 -20.44 8.57 9.69
N GLY A 71 -20.99 8.38 8.48
CA GLY A 71 -20.98 9.37 7.40
C GLY A 71 -19.68 9.40 6.59
N ARG A 72 -18.75 8.46 6.81
CA ARG A 72 -17.62 8.22 5.92
C ARG A 72 -18.11 7.60 4.60
N GLU A 73 -17.74 8.21 3.49
CA GLU A 73 -17.97 7.65 2.15
C GLU A 73 -17.10 6.41 1.91
N PRO A 74 -17.59 5.41 1.16
CA PRO A 74 -16.79 4.25 0.80
C PRO A 74 -15.62 4.65 -0.12
N VAL A 75 -14.43 4.13 0.17
CA VAL A 75 -13.28 4.22 -0.74
C VAL A 75 -13.32 3.02 -1.67
N GLU A 76 -13.70 3.25 -2.93
CA GLU A 76 -13.83 2.18 -3.92
C GLU A 76 -12.50 1.82 -4.59
N VAL A 77 -11.71 2.84 -4.95
CA VAL A 77 -10.44 2.68 -5.67
C VAL A 77 -9.44 3.72 -5.18
N VAL A 78 -8.21 3.26 -4.92
CA VAL A 78 -7.06 4.13 -4.67
C VAL A 78 -5.99 3.80 -5.70
N ILE A 79 -5.53 4.81 -6.44
CA ILE A 79 -4.35 4.71 -7.32
C ILE A 79 -3.19 5.24 -6.51
N THR A 80 -2.20 4.39 -6.23
CA THR A 80 -1.11 4.71 -5.30
C THR A 80 0.16 3.91 -5.60
N HIS A 81 1.15 4.00 -4.72
CA HIS A 81 2.51 3.49 -4.89
C HIS A 81 2.75 2.26 -4.01
N ALA A 82 3.81 1.50 -4.32
CA ALA A 82 4.09 0.22 -3.70
C ALA A 82 4.20 0.28 -2.17
N PHE A 83 4.74 1.37 -1.63
CA PHE A 83 4.99 1.53 -0.20
C PHE A 83 3.67 1.76 0.56
N ALA A 84 2.78 2.60 0.03
CA ALA A 84 1.46 2.81 0.59
C ALA A 84 0.59 1.54 0.52
N ILE A 85 0.66 0.77 -0.58
CA ILE A 85 -0.02 -0.53 -0.70
C ILE A 85 0.49 -1.49 0.40
N GLY A 86 1.82 -1.60 0.54
CA GLY A 86 2.43 -2.43 1.58
C GLY A 86 2.01 -2.02 2.99
N TRP A 87 1.88 -0.71 3.23
CA TRP A 87 1.43 -0.16 4.51
C TRP A 87 -0.02 -0.49 4.83
N LEU A 88 -0.94 -0.32 3.87
CA LEU A 88 -2.35 -0.65 4.01
C LEU A 88 -2.56 -2.16 4.21
N VAL A 89 -1.84 -3.00 3.46
CA VAL A 89 -1.87 -4.46 3.64
C VAL A 89 -1.34 -4.85 5.02
N ARG A 90 -0.22 -4.25 5.44
CA ARG A 90 0.35 -4.45 6.78
C ARG A 90 -0.67 -4.12 7.87
N HIS A 91 -1.39 -3.01 7.73
CA HIS A 91 -2.43 -2.60 8.66
C HIS A 91 -3.61 -3.58 8.64
N ALA A 92 -4.12 -3.94 7.46
CA ALA A 92 -5.25 -4.86 7.32
C ALA A 92 -5.00 -6.24 7.92
N LEU A 93 -3.75 -6.72 7.87
CA LEU A 93 -3.34 -8.01 8.43
C LEU A 93 -2.89 -7.94 9.89
N ASP A 94 -2.95 -6.76 10.53
CA ASP A 94 -2.41 -6.51 11.87
C ASP A 94 -0.95 -7.00 12.02
N ALA A 95 -0.16 -6.84 10.96
CA ALA A 95 1.22 -7.31 10.93
C ALA A 95 2.16 -6.36 11.70
N PRO A 96 3.36 -6.78 12.13
CA PRO A 96 4.35 -5.89 12.71
C PRO A 96 4.67 -4.67 11.82
N SER A 97 4.95 -3.51 12.40
CA SER A 97 5.13 -2.25 11.65
C SER A 97 6.17 -2.34 10.55
N TRP A 98 7.30 -3.04 10.75
CA TRP A 98 8.34 -3.21 9.72
C TRP A 98 7.90 -4.04 8.50
N ARG A 99 6.80 -4.81 8.59
CA ARG A 99 6.39 -5.79 7.55
C ARG A 99 5.66 -5.19 6.35
N TRP A 100 5.59 -3.86 6.25
CA TRP A 100 5.27 -3.21 4.97
C TRP A 100 6.41 -3.42 3.95
N TRP A 101 7.63 -3.70 4.41
CA TRP A 101 8.82 -3.89 3.61
C TRP A 101 9.28 -5.37 3.54
N PRO A 102 9.81 -5.84 2.39
CA PRO A 102 9.84 -5.15 1.10
C PRO A 102 8.46 -5.27 0.40
N PRO A 103 7.94 -4.19 -0.20
CA PRO A 103 6.71 -4.30 -0.98
C PRO A 103 7.04 -4.82 -2.38
N ILE A 104 6.67 -6.07 -2.66
CA ILE A 104 6.68 -6.60 -4.03
C ILE A 104 5.33 -6.26 -4.65
N GLN A 105 5.27 -5.15 -5.40
CA GLN A 105 4.06 -4.68 -6.08
C GLN A 105 4.37 -4.40 -7.56
N CYS A 106 3.62 -5.04 -8.46
CA CYS A 106 3.76 -4.86 -9.89
C CYS A 106 3.01 -3.61 -10.36
N HIS A 107 3.46 -3.04 -11.49
CA HIS A 107 2.74 -1.93 -12.12
C HIS A 107 1.32 -2.34 -12.48
N ALA A 108 0.36 -1.52 -12.06
CA ALA A 108 -1.07 -1.79 -12.17
C ALA A 108 -1.52 -3.13 -11.55
N GLY A 109 -0.75 -3.73 -10.64
CA GLY A 109 -1.20 -4.89 -9.87
C GLY A 109 -2.33 -4.52 -8.91
N LEU A 110 -3.42 -5.29 -8.92
CA LEU A 110 -4.58 -5.04 -8.07
C LEU A 110 -4.40 -5.71 -6.70
N THR A 111 -4.52 -4.90 -5.65
CA THR A 111 -4.64 -5.37 -4.27
C THR A 111 -6.02 -4.95 -3.76
N VAL A 112 -6.79 -5.91 -3.26
CA VAL A 112 -8.17 -5.71 -2.81
C VAL A 112 -8.26 -6.04 -1.33
N ILE A 113 -8.61 -5.04 -0.52
CA ILE A 113 -8.84 -5.18 0.91
C ILE A 113 -10.33 -4.92 1.18
N ARG A 114 -10.97 -5.85 1.88
CA ARG A 114 -12.35 -5.71 2.33
C ARG A 114 -12.37 -5.32 3.80
N TYR A 115 -13.04 -4.22 4.09
CA TYR A 115 -13.36 -3.78 5.45
C TYR A 115 -14.85 -4.03 5.72
N GLU A 116 -15.14 -4.82 6.75
CA GLU A 116 -16.50 -5.11 7.19
C GLU A 116 -16.81 -4.35 8.50
N LEU A 117 -18.09 -4.14 8.79
CA LEU A 117 -18.52 -3.56 10.07
C LEU A 117 -18.18 -4.47 11.25
N GLU A 118 -18.40 -5.77 11.04
CA GLU A 118 -18.21 -6.82 12.04
C GLU A 118 -17.15 -7.77 11.53
N GLY A 119 -15.92 -7.66 12.05
CA GLY A 119 -14.84 -8.59 11.75
C GLY A 119 -13.54 -7.92 11.34
N PRO A 120 -12.44 -8.68 11.29
CA PRO A 120 -11.15 -8.16 10.86
C PRO A 120 -11.15 -7.85 9.36
N PRO A 121 -10.33 -6.89 8.90
CA PRO A 121 -10.10 -6.67 7.48
C PRO A 121 -9.60 -7.94 6.79
N THR A 122 -9.95 -8.11 5.51
CA THR A 122 -9.52 -9.27 4.72
C THR A 122 -8.86 -8.82 3.43
N VAL A 123 -7.64 -9.30 3.16
CA VAL A 123 -6.97 -9.13 1.87
C VAL A 123 -7.51 -10.21 0.91
N MET A 124 -8.37 -9.80 -0.02
CA MET A 124 -9.07 -10.69 -0.95
C MET A 124 -8.20 -11.07 -2.15
N ALA A 125 -7.36 -10.14 -2.59
CA ALA A 125 -6.38 -10.30 -3.66
C ALA A 125 -5.17 -9.40 -3.37
N SER A 126 -4.00 -9.81 -3.80
CA SER A 126 -2.76 -9.05 -3.64
C SER A 126 -1.95 -9.12 -4.92
N ASN A 127 -1.55 -7.94 -5.42
CA ASN A 127 -0.71 -7.79 -6.59
C ASN A 127 -1.20 -8.56 -7.85
N ASP A 128 -2.51 -8.62 -8.07
CA ASP A 128 -3.13 -9.37 -9.16
C ASP A 128 -3.04 -8.62 -10.50
N MET A 129 -2.38 -9.25 -11.48
CA MET A 129 -2.24 -8.75 -12.85
C MET A 129 -3.08 -9.53 -13.87
N ALA A 130 -4.01 -10.38 -13.44
CA ALA A 130 -4.79 -11.25 -14.33
C ALA A 130 -5.61 -10.47 -15.36
N HIS A 131 -5.99 -9.23 -15.03
CA HIS A 131 -6.68 -8.30 -15.93
C HIS A 131 -5.78 -7.72 -17.04
N LEU A 132 -4.45 -7.80 -16.90
CA LEU A 132 -3.51 -7.29 -17.89
C LEU A 132 -3.21 -8.34 -18.97
N PRO A 133 -3.03 -7.92 -20.24
CA PRO A 133 -2.35 -8.72 -21.27
C PRO A 133 -0.98 -9.22 -20.79
N ALA A 134 -0.56 -10.40 -21.27
CA ALA A 134 0.65 -11.07 -20.78
C ALA A 134 1.94 -10.22 -20.95
N ASP A 135 2.01 -9.41 -22.00
CA ASP A 135 3.13 -8.52 -22.31
C ASP A 135 3.21 -7.28 -21.40
N LEU A 136 2.13 -6.96 -20.67
CA LEU A 136 2.11 -5.87 -19.68
C LEU A 136 2.32 -6.36 -18.24
N ARG A 137 2.36 -7.69 -18.01
CA ARG A 137 2.66 -8.27 -16.70
C ARG A 137 4.15 -8.23 -16.42
N TRP A 138 4.52 -8.07 -15.16
CA TRP A 138 5.92 -8.14 -14.70
C TRP A 138 6.89 -7.14 -15.36
N THR A 139 6.36 -6.06 -15.94
CA THR A 139 7.18 -4.97 -16.49
C THR A 139 8.03 -4.35 -15.38
N GLY A 140 9.30 -4.05 -15.67
CA GLY A 140 10.24 -3.53 -14.67
C GLY A 140 10.81 -4.57 -13.69
N PHE A 141 10.31 -5.82 -13.68
CA PHE A 141 10.84 -6.89 -12.80
C PHE A 141 11.83 -7.80 -13.53
N PRO A 142 12.89 -8.27 -12.85
CA PRO A 142 13.81 -9.27 -13.38
C PRO A 142 13.14 -10.64 -13.50
N ASP A 143 13.60 -11.46 -14.45
CA ASP A 143 12.97 -12.76 -14.77
C ASP A 143 12.81 -13.70 -13.57
N HIS A 144 13.77 -13.70 -12.64
CA HIS A 144 13.74 -14.57 -11.46
C HIS A 144 12.67 -14.19 -10.41
N LEU A 145 12.05 -13.00 -10.54
CA LEU A 145 10.95 -12.56 -9.68
C LEU A 145 9.57 -12.71 -10.35
N ARG A 146 9.52 -13.19 -11.60
CA ARG A 146 8.27 -13.38 -12.33
C ARG A 146 7.66 -14.73 -11.99
N TRP A 147 6.47 -14.74 -11.41
CA TRP A 147 5.72 -15.94 -11.04
C TRP A 147 4.28 -15.92 -11.58
#